data_AF-A0A7J8HY28-F1
#
_entry.id   AF-A0A7J8HY28-F1
#
_cell.length_a   1.000
_cell.length_b   1.000
_cell.length_c   1.000
_cell.angle_alpha   90.00
_cell.angle_beta   90.00
_cell.angle_gamma   90.00
#
_symmetry.space_group_name_H-M   'P 1'
#
loop_
_entity.id
_entity.type
_entity.pdbx_description
1 polymer ?
#
loop_
_entity_poly.entity_id
_entity_poly.type
_entity_poly.pdbx_seq_one_letter_code
_entity_poly.pdbx_strand_id
1 'polypeptide(L)'
;MTVDDMMFFLQGQWMRLCTSATDSEVLRGRNILRNALVSHLDGTTTVCEDIGRSLLTYGRRIPLTEWESRIAEVDAQAVREVCSKYFYDQCPAVAALGPIEQLPDYNRIRSGMFWLRF
;
A
#
# COMPACT_ATOMS: atom_id res chain seq x y z
N MET A 1 6.55 8.93 20.36
CA MET A 1 6.53 9.17 18.90
C MET A 1 5.48 10.23 18.67
N THR A 2 5.88 11.37 18.13
CA THR A 2 5.02 12.55 18.04
C THR A 2 4.26 12.54 16.69
N VAL A 3 3.17 13.29 16.54
CA VAL A 3 2.31 13.24 15.33
C VAL A 3 3.07 13.74 14.08
N ASP A 4 3.88 14.77 14.27
CA ASP A 4 4.76 15.35 13.23
C ASP A 4 5.80 14.32 12.75
N ASP A 5 6.50 13.65 13.70
CA ASP A 5 7.49 12.61 13.37
C ASP A 5 6.84 11.46 12.59
N MET A 6 5.64 11.04 13.01
CA MET A 6 4.92 9.95 12.34
C MET A 6 4.61 10.31 10.89
N MET A 7 4.12 11.52 10.64
CA MET A 7 3.85 12.01 9.28
C MET A 7 5.14 12.05 8.45
N PHE A 8 6.22 12.60 9.00
CA PHE A 8 7.51 12.68 8.33
C PHE A 8 8.05 11.30 7.91
N PHE A 9 8.07 10.33 8.82
CA PHE A 9 8.55 8.98 8.51
C PHE A 9 7.63 8.24 7.53
N LEU A 10 6.31 8.40 7.65
CA LEU A 10 5.35 7.79 6.73
C LEU A 10 5.54 8.29 5.29
N GLN A 11 5.57 9.61 5.10
CA GLN A 11 5.78 10.20 3.77
C GLN A 11 7.16 9.86 3.23
N GLY A 12 8.18 9.83 4.08
CA GLY A 12 9.51 9.36 3.71
C GLY A 12 9.54 7.92 3.19
N GLN A 13 8.76 7.00 3.77
CA GLN A 13 8.65 5.64 3.25
C GLN A 13 7.90 5.58 1.91
N TRP A 14 6.84 6.37 1.72
CA TRP A 14 6.16 6.45 0.42
C TRP A 14 7.09 6.94 -0.68
N MET A 15 7.85 8.01 -0.41
CA MET A 15 8.82 8.54 -1.38
C MET A 15 9.92 7.51 -1.69
N ARG A 16 10.46 6.84 -0.66
CA ARG A 16 11.44 5.75 -0.85
C ARG A 16 10.90 4.63 -1.74
N LEU A 17 9.64 4.22 -1.57
CA LEU A 17 9.01 3.20 -2.41
C LEU A 17 8.82 3.66 -3.85
N CYS A 18 8.55 4.96 -4.08
CA CYS A 18 8.46 5.52 -5.43
C CYS A 18 9.82 5.51 -6.14
N THR A 19 10.91 5.79 -5.43
CA THR A 19 12.21 6.10 -6.04
C THR A 19 13.21 4.94 -6.00
N SER A 20 13.27 4.22 -4.89
CA SER A 20 14.39 3.33 -4.54
C SER A 20 13.95 2.05 -3.83
N ALA A 21 12.77 1.52 -4.19
CA ALA A 21 12.37 0.19 -3.77
C ALA A 21 13.38 -0.86 -4.26
N THR A 22 13.72 -1.81 -3.39
CA THR A 22 14.70 -2.88 -3.67
C THR A 22 14.02 -4.23 -3.92
N ASP A 23 14.65 -5.11 -4.70
CA ASP A 23 14.05 -6.42 -5.00
C ASP A 23 13.86 -7.30 -3.76
N SER A 24 14.75 -7.19 -2.77
CA SER A 24 14.69 -7.97 -1.54
C SER A 24 13.49 -7.60 -0.67
N GLU A 25 13.19 -6.32 -0.52
CA GLU A 25 12.02 -5.88 0.24
C GLU A 25 10.72 -6.13 -0.51
N VAL A 26 10.73 -6.04 -1.84
CA VAL A 26 9.57 -6.38 -2.67
C VAL A 26 9.29 -7.87 -2.61
N LEU A 27 10.32 -8.73 -2.66
CA LEU A 27 10.18 -10.16 -2.40
C LEU A 27 9.59 -10.44 -1.02
N ARG A 28 10.06 -9.74 0.02
CA ARG A 28 9.48 -9.85 1.36
C ARG A 28 8.02 -9.42 1.38
N GLY A 29 7.67 -8.31 0.74
CA GLY A 29 6.30 -7.82 0.61
C GLY A 29 5.38 -8.82 -0.08
N ARG A 30 5.84 -9.42 -1.19
CA ARG A 30 5.13 -10.50 -1.89
C ARG A 30 4.85 -11.68 -0.96
N ASN A 31 5.84 -12.13 -0.19
CA ASN A 31 5.67 -13.25 0.73
C ASN A 31 4.68 -12.94 1.88
N ILE A 32 4.71 -11.71 2.40
CA ILE A 32 3.72 -11.25 3.40
C ILE A 32 2.31 -11.30 2.80
N LEU A 33 2.12 -10.79 1.59
CA LEU A 33 0.82 -10.80 0.92
C LEU A 33 0.30 -12.22 0.62
N ARG A 34 1.17 -13.10 0.14
CA ARG A 34 0.84 -14.53 -0.09
C ARG A 34 0.32 -15.18 1.17
N ASN A 35 1.07 -15.04 2.27
CA ASN A 35 0.69 -15.62 3.56
C ASN A 35 -0.62 -15.02 4.07
N ALA A 36 -0.79 -13.70 3.97
CA ALA A 36 -2.01 -13.02 4.39
C ALA A 36 -3.26 -13.52 3.63
N LEU A 37 -3.16 -13.68 2.30
CA LEU A 37 -4.28 -14.17 1.48
C LEU A 37 -4.69 -15.59 1.87
N VAL A 38 -3.72 -16.50 2.03
CA VAL A 38 -4.00 -17.89 2.38
C VAL A 38 -4.57 -17.99 3.80
N SER A 39 -3.98 -17.28 4.77
CA SER A 39 -4.46 -17.29 6.15
C SER A 39 -5.85 -16.64 6.32
N HIS A 40 -6.20 -15.66 5.48
CA HIS A 40 -7.51 -15.01 5.55
C HIS A 40 -8.65 -15.92 5.09
N LEU A 41 -8.36 -16.89 4.21
CA LEU A 41 -9.35 -17.83 3.69
C LEU A 41 -9.53 -19.08 4.57
N ASP A 42 -9.12 -19.01 5.85
CA ASP A 42 -9.39 -20.05 6.83
C ASP A 42 -10.79 -19.86 7.44
N GLY A 43 -11.60 -20.92 7.41
CA GLY A 43 -12.99 -20.93 7.87
C GLY A 43 -14.05 -20.76 6.76
N THR A 44 -15.26 -21.25 7.02
CA THR A 44 -16.36 -21.24 6.03
C THR A 44 -16.95 -19.85 5.82
N THR A 45 -16.97 -19.00 6.85
CA THR A 45 -17.55 -17.66 6.79
C THR A 45 -16.73 -16.72 5.90
N THR A 46 -15.41 -16.70 6.06
CA THR A 46 -14.49 -15.87 5.25
C THR A 46 -14.47 -16.32 3.79
N VAL A 47 -14.52 -17.63 3.55
CA VAL A 47 -14.63 -18.18 2.19
C VAL A 47 -15.97 -17.80 1.55
N CYS A 48 -17.08 -17.84 2.29
CA CYS A 48 -18.40 -17.43 1.78
C CYS A 48 -18.42 -15.94 1.41
N GLU A 49 -17.86 -15.08 2.25
CA GLU A 49 -17.71 -13.65 1.97
C GLU A 49 -16.84 -13.40 0.75
N ASP A 50 -15.70 -14.09 0.61
CA ASP A 50 -14.82 -14.00 -0.55
C ASP A 50 -15.52 -14.39 -1.86
N ILE A 51 -16.33 -15.46 -1.86
CA ILE A 51 -17.14 -15.85 -3.02
C ILE A 51 -18.12 -14.73 -3.40
N GLY A 52 -18.90 -14.24 -2.43
CA GLY A 52 -19.92 -13.22 -2.65
C GLY A 52 -19.31 -11.89 -3.14
N ARG A 53 -18.29 -11.40 -2.43
CA ARG A 53 -17.60 -10.15 -2.78
C ARG A 53 -16.92 -10.25 -4.15
N SER A 54 -16.20 -11.34 -4.43
CA SER A 54 -15.52 -11.51 -5.72
C SER A 54 -16.50 -11.56 -6.89
N LEU A 55 -17.65 -12.19 -6.71
CA LEU A 55 -18.70 -12.20 -7.74
C LEU A 55 -19.23 -10.80 -8.04
N LEU A 56 -19.40 -9.97 -7.00
CA LEU A 56 -19.88 -8.58 -7.16
C LEU A 56 -18.80 -7.65 -7.74
N THR A 57 -17.54 -7.77 -7.32
CA THR A 57 -16.46 -6.86 -7.74
C THR A 57 -15.84 -7.24 -9.08
N TYR A 58 -15.70 -8.55 -9.35
CA TYR A 58 -14.97 -9.06 -10.52
C TYR A 58 -15.85 -9.87 -11.47
N GLY A 59 -17.11 -10.15 -11.12
CA GLY A 59 -17.99 -11.03 -11.89
C GLY A 59 -17.62 -12.53 -11.80
N ARG A 60 -16.57 -12.88 -11.05
CA ARG A 60 -16.09 -14.25 -10.84
C ARG A 60 -15.25 -14.35 -9.58
N ARG A 61 -15.08 -15.56 -9.06
CA ARG A 61 -14.07 -15.83 -8.04
C ARG A 61 -12.71 -16.06 -8.69
N ILE A 62 -11.70 -15.29 -8.25
CA ILE A 62 -10.32 -15.45 -8.72
C ILE A 62 -9.66 -16.59 -7.93
N PRO A 63 -9.14 -17.64 -8.59
CA PRO A 63 -8.49 -18.74 -7.90
C PRO A 63 -7.13 -18.31 -7.31
N LEU A 64 -6.72 -18.96 -6.21
CA LEU A 64 -5.46 -18.67 -5.54
C LEU A 64 -4.22 -18.83 -6.43
N THR A 65 -4.27 -19.74 -7.40
CA THR A 65 -3.20 -19.92 -8.40
C THR A 65 -3.02 -18.70 -9.30
N GLU A 66 -4.12 -18.03 -9.66
CA GLU A 66 -4.07 -16.79 -10.45
C GLU A 66 -3.55 -15.63 -9.59
N TRP A 67 -3.94 -15.55 -8.33
CA TRP A 67 -3.35 -14.59 -7.38
C TRP A 67 -1.84 -14.78 -7.25
N GLU A 68 -1.38 -16.01 -7.10
CA GLU A 68 0.05 -16.32 -7.01
C GLU A 68 0.82 -15.88 -8.26
N SER A 69 0.30 -16.16 -9.45
CA SER A 69 0.92 -15.70 -10.71
C SER A 69 1.03 -14.18 -10.77
N ARG A 70 -0.06 -13.47 -10.48
CA ARG A 70 -0.08 -12.01 -10.49
C ARG A 70 0.86 -11.40 -9.45
N ILE A 71 0.99 -12.01 -8.28
CA ILE A 71 1.92 -11.55 -7.23
C ILE A 71 3.36 -11.82 -7.67
N ALA A 72 3.65 -12.95 -8.31
CA ALA A 72 4.98 -13.30 -8.78
C ALA A 72 5.50 -12.34 -9.86
N GLU A 73 4.62 -11.82 -10.72
CA GLU A 73 4.93 -10.85 -11.77
C GLU A 73 5.38 -9.48 -11.23
N VAL A 74 5.09 -9.14 -9.98
CA VAL A 74 5.47 -7.85 -9.38
C VAL A 74 6.96 -7.84 -9.04
N ASP A 75 7.72 -6.94 -9.67
CA ASP A 75 9.12 -6.64 -9.39
C ASP A 75 9.31 -5.23 -8.77
N ALA A 76 10.55 -4.86 -8.46
CA ALA A 76 10.83 -3.55 -7.88
C ALA A 76 10.58 -2.38 -8.85
N GLN A 77 10.61 -2.62 -10.16
CA GLN A 77 10.25 -1.60 -11.14
C GLN A 77 8.74 -1.33 -11.12
N ALA A 78 7.92 -2.38 -11.20
CA ALA A 78 6.47 -2.29 -11.12
C ALA A 78 6.02 -1.59 -9.84
N VAL A 79 6.65 -1.91 -8.69
CA VAL A 79 6.35 -1.22 -7.43
C VAL A 79 6.67 0.27 -7.52
N ARG A 80 7.85 0.65 -8.04
CA ARG A 80 8.23 2.07 -8.20
C ARG A 80 7.27 2.82 -9.12
N GLU A 81 6.88 2.21 -10.24
CA GLU A 81 5.95 2.81 -11.21
C GLU A 81 4.54 3.00 -10.61
N VAL A 82 4.01 1.97 -9.95
CA VAL A 82 2.68 2.03 -9.32
C VAL A 82 2.69 3.01 -8.14
N CYS A 83 3.71 2.98 -7.29
CA CYS A 83 3.84 3.93 -6.18
C CYS A 83 3.99 5.36 -6.70
N SER A 84 4.77 5.59 -7.75
CA SER A 84 4.91 6.92 -8.34
C SER A 84 3.60 7.43 -8.93
N LYS A 85 2.80 6.55 -9.55
CA LYS A 85 1.49 6.91 -10.11
C LYS A 85 0.49 7.36 -9.05
N TYR A 86 0.47 6.72 -7.88
CA TYR A 86 -0.57 6.96 -6.86
C TYR A 86 -0.12 7.84 -5.70
N PHE A 87 1.16 7.87 -5.36
CA PHE A 87 1.68 8.66 -4.24
C PHE A 87 2.45 9.90 -4.70
N TYR A 88 3.31 9.78 -5.71
CA TYR A 88 4.24 10.85 -6.05
C TYR A 88 3.51 12.06 -6.63
N ASP A 89 3.76 13.22 -6.02
CA ASP A 89 3.16 14.52 -6.35
C ASP A 89 1.62 14.54 -6.38
N GLN A 90 0.97 13.64 -5.63
CA GLN A 90 -0.49 13.61 -5.49
C GLN A 90 -0.95 14.36 -4.24
N CYS A 91 -2.15 14.93 -4.30
CA CYS A 91 -2.78 15.60 -3.16
C CYS A 91 -3.46 14.57 -2.23
N PRO A 92 -3.00 14.41 -0.97
CA PRO A 92 -3.61 13.44 -0.06
C PRO A 92 -4.91 14.00 0.54
N ALA A 93 -5.79 13.10 0.98
CA ALA A 93 -6.89 13.43 1.88
C ALA A 93 -6.44 13.19 3.34
N VAL A 94 -6.62 14.18 4.21
CA VAL A 94 -6.18 14.12 5.61
C VAL A 94 -7.39 14.30 6.52
N ALA A 95 -7.61 13.32 7.40
CA ALA A 95 -8.63 13.37 8.45
C ALA A 95 -7.95 13.07 9.79
N ALA A 96 -8.24 13.88 10.80
CA ALA A 96 -7.63 13.75 12.12
C ALA A 96 -8.61 14.14 13.22
N LEU A 97 -8.53 13.46 14.37
CA LEU A 97 -9.42 13.63 15.51
C LEU A 97 -8.64 13.46 16.82
N GLY A 98 -8.91 14.30 17.81
CA GLY A 98 -8.27 14.29 19.12
C GLY A 98 -7.24 15.42 19.31
N PRO A 99 -6.23 15.25 20.18
CA PRO A 99 -5.18 16.26 20.40
C PRO A 99 -4.20 16.28 19.22
N ILE A 100 -4.56 17.00 18.15
CA ILE A 100 -3.86 17.05 16.86
C ILE A 100 -3.12 18.37 16.64
N GLU A 101 -2.79 19.10 17.70
CA GLU A 101 -2.10 20.40 17.64
C GLU A 101 -0.75 20.32 16.90
N GLN A 102 -0.12 19.15 16.92
CA GLN A 102 1.15 18.88 16.28
C GLN A 102 1.00 18.25 14.88
N LEU A 103 -0.23 18.04 14.38
CA LEU A 103 -0.42 17.56 13.03
C LEU A 103 0.07 18.63 12.03
N PRO A 104 0.93 18.27 11.07
CA PRO A 104 1.41 19.23 10.08
C PRO A 104 0.25 19.84 9.29
N ASP A 105 0.39 21.11 8.92
CA ASP A 105 -0.58 21.76 8.04
C ASP A 105 -0.61 21.07 6.67
N TYR A 106 -1.72 21.25 5.96
CA TYR A 106 -1.92 20.59 4.67
C TYR A 106 -0.82 20.91 3.64
N ASN A 107 -0.26 22.12 3.63
CA ASN A 107 0.78 22.49 2.68
C ASN A 107 2.08 21.75 2.98
N ARG A 108 2.44 21.60 4.26
CA ARG A 108 3.56 20.75 4.66
C ARG A 108 3.36 19.30 4.27
N ILE A 109 2.16 18.75 4.50
CA ILE A 109 1.83 17.38 4.09
C ILE A 109 1.95 17.26 2.56
N ARG A 110 1.35 18.17 1.78
CA ARG A 110 1.44 18.13 0.31
C ARG A 110 2.87 18.26 -0.21
N SER A 111 3.69 19.08 0.45
CA SER A 111 5.11 19.26 0.12
C SER A 111 5.93 18.00 0.41
N GLY A 112 5.53 17.18 1.38
CA GLY A 112 6.15 15.89 1.68
C GLY A 112 5.86 14.78 0.66
N MET A 113 4.95 15.01 -0.30
CA MET A 113 4.57 14.03 -1.33
C MET A 113 5.47 14.03 -2.58
N PHE A 114 6.57 14.79 -2.56
CA PHE A 114 7.62 14.72 -3.58
C PHE A 114 8.99 15.01 -2.96
N TRP A 115 10.05 14.52 -3.59
CA TRP A 115 11.43 14.87 -3.23
C TRP A 115 12.06 15.74 -4.32
N LEU A 116 12.76 16.79 -3.91
CA LEU A 116 13.48 17.71 -4.83
C LEU A 116 14.76 17.08 -5.41
N ARG A 117 15.17 15.90 -4.92
CA ARG A 117 16.34 15.15 -5.39
C ARG A 117 16.02 13.66 -5.43
N PHE A 118 16.50 13.00 -6.47
CA PHE A 118 16.53 11.55 -6.63
C PHE A 118 17.97 11.06 -6.66
#